data_AF-A0A0B2W2J8-F1
#
_entry.id   AF-A0A0B2W2J8-F1
#
_cell.length_a   1.000
_cell.length_b   1.000
_cell.length_c   1.000
_cell.angle_alpha   90.00
_cell.angle_beta   90.00
_cell.angle_gamma   90.00
#
_symmetry.space_group_name_H-M   'P 1'
#
loop_
_entity.id
_entity.type
_entity.pdbx_description
1 polymer ?
#
loop_
_entity_poly.entity_id
_entity_poly.type
_entity_poly.pdbx_seq_one_letter_code
_entity_poly.pdbx_strand_id
1 'polypeptide(L)'
;MDDNRKDSDDENAYEYEQSTLEKAINILLCRGDLAKEKFEAKPVTFLQLFRFASRNDKFLVAFAILLAFLCGIGQPMMNIIGGRMANVLIIYDKYVGNNEFWNAAYENVIIFAGVGVALGVVSYVQVLL
;
A
#
# COMPACT_ATOMS: atom_id res chain seq x y z
N MET A 1 21.19 53.80 17.05
CA MET A 1 21.39 52.37 16.81
C MET A 1 20.29 51.71 17.60
N ASP A 2 19.17 51.37 16.96
CA ASP A 2 18.06 50.72 17.64
C ASP A 2 17.56 49.62 16.70
N ASP A 3 17.92 48.41 17.09
CA ASP A 3 17.79 47.14 16.38
C ASP A 3 16.31 46.79 16.21
N ASN A 4 15.86 46.75 14.95
CA ASN A 4 14.51 46.43 14.54
C ASN A 4 14.47 44.96 14.10
N ARG A 5 14.51 44.04 15.06
CA ARG A 5 14.22 42.62 14.80
C ARG A 5 12.98 42.23 15.59
N LYS A 6 11.84 42.39 14.94
CA LYS A 6 10.59 41.74 15.33
C LYS A 6 10.80 40.24 15.23
N ASP A 7 10.98 39.57 16.36
CA ASP A 7 10.63 38.15 16.50
C ASP A 7 9.10 38.08 16.46
N SER A 8 8.55 37.90 15.26
CA SER A 8 7.10 37.84 15.02
C SER A 8 6.74 36.62 14.19
N ASP A 9 7.24 35.45 14.57
CA ASP A 9 7.01 34.17 13.88
C ASP A 9 6.43 33.08 14.82
N ASP A 10 5.72 33.44 15.90
CA ASP A 10 5.14 32.46 16.85
C ASP A 10 3.63 32.63 17.17
N GLU A 11 2.84 33.29 16.32
CA GLU A 11 1.40 33.52 16.65
C GLU A 11 0.45 33.49 15.44
N ASN A 12 0.44 32.43 14.63
CA ASN A 12 -0.72 32.16 13.77
C ASN A 12 -1.03 30.67 13.71
N ALA A 13 -1.72 30.16 14.74
CA ALA A 13 -2.47 28.91 14.62
C ALA A 13 -3.62 29.14 13.62
N TYR A 14 -3.36 28.90 12.34
CA TYR A 14 -4.36 29.01 11.28
C TYR A 14 -5.34 27.82 11.39
N GLU A 15 -6.50 28.06 11.99
CA GLU A 15 -7.63 27.12 11.94
C GLU A 15 -8.02 26.88 10.46
N TYR A 16 -7.64 25.72 9.91
CA TYR A 16 -7.97 25.36 8.54
C TYR A 16 -9.36 24.72 8.48
N GLU A 17 -10.31 25.39 7.81
CA GLU A 17 -11.62 24.83 7.51
C GLU A 17 -11.53 23.83 6.35
N GLN A 18 -11.91 22.58 6.60
CA GLN A 18 -11.91 21.50 5.60
C GLN A 18 -12.72 21.87 4.34
N SER A 19 -12.22 21.44 3.18
CA SER A 19 -12.89 21.64 1.90
C SER A 19 -14.22 20.88 1.84
N THR A 20 -15.19 21.38 1.05
CA THR A 20 -16.56 20.82 0.97
C THR A 20 -16.58 19.34 0.56
N LEU A 21 -15.61 18.90 -0.25
CA LEU A 21 -15.45 17.50 -0.63
C LEU A 21 -14.98 16.63 0.53
N GLU A 22 -14.09 17.15 1.37
CA GLU A 22 -13.59 16.45 2.57
C GLU A 22 -14.71 16.31 3.60
N LYS A 23 -15.53 17.36 3.79
CA LYS A 23 -16.75 17.28 4.61
C LYS A 23 -17.73 16.26 4.05
N ALA A 24 -17.95 16.22 2.73
CA ALA A 24 -18.84 15.24 2.10
C ALA A 24 -18.33 13.80 2.29
N ILE A 25 -17.02 13.57 2.15
CA ILE A 25 -16.40 12.26 2.37
C ILE A 25 -16.48 11.85 3.85
N ASN A 26 -16.21 12.76 4.79
CA ASN A 26 -16.29 12.49 6.23
C ASN A 26 -17.73 12.23 6.69
N ILE A 27 -18.71 12.92 6.09
CA ILE A 27 -20.13 12.64 6.31
C ILE A 27 -20.52 11.28 5.72
N LEU A 28 -20.07 10.97 4.50
CA LEU A 28 -20.36 9.69 3.81
C LEU A 28 -19.75 8.49 4.56
N LEU A 29 -18.54 8.64 5.10
CA LEU A 29 -17.86 7.62 5.91
C LEU A 29 -18.42 7.51 7.33
N CYS A 30 -19.55 8.16 7.64
CA CYS A 30 -20.15 8.23 8.97
C CYS A 30 -19.18 8.73 10.06
N ARG A 31 -18.17 9.51 9.66
CA ARG A 31 -17.10 10.04 10.51
C ARG A 31 -17.24 11.55 10.63
N GLY A 32 -18.45 12.00 10.99
CA GLY A 32 -18.82 13.41 11.08
C GLY A 32 -18.09 14.20 12.18
N ASP A 33 -17.48 13.51 13.15
CA ASP A 33 -16.65 14.10 14.20
C ASP A 33 -15.42 14.81 13.62
N LEU A 34 -14.79 14.18 12.63
CA LEU A 34 -13.63 14.72 11.90
C LEU A 34 -13.99 15.85 10.92
N ALA A 35 -15.27 15.98 10.53
CA ALA A 35 -15.75 17.05 9.67
C ALA A 35 -15.96 18.38 10.41
N LYS A 36 -16.07 18.32 11.74
CA LYS A 36 -16.15 19.49 12.63
C LYS A 36 -14.80 19.86 13.24
N GLU A 37 -13.82 18.95 13.20
CA GLU A 37 -12.47 19.20 13.70
C GLU A 37 -11.77 20.23 12.80
N LYS A 38 -11.39 21.35 13.40
CA LYS A 38 -10.58 22.37 12.74
C LYS A 38 -9.12 21.96 12.93
N PHE A 39 -8.46 21.59 11.83
CA PHE A 39 -7.07 21.16 11.90
C PHE A 39 -6.19 22.38 12.22
N GLU A 40 -5.39 22.27 13.30
CA GLU A 40 -4.46 23.32 13.75
C GLU A 40 -3.30 23.54 12.77
N ALA A 41 -3.11 22.64 11.80
CA ALA A 41 -2.09 22.71 10.76
C ALA A 41 -2.69 22.61 9.35
N LYS A 42 -2.38 23.60 8.52
CA LYS A 42 -2.67 23.63 7.09
C LYS A 42 -2.09 22.39 6.39
N PRO A 43 -2.88 21.67 5.57
CA PRO A 43 -2.39 20.53 4.82
C PRO A 43 -1.28 20.97 3.86
N VAL A 44 -0.12 20.36 3.98
CA VAL A 44 0.99 20.51 3.04
C VAL A 44 0.89 19.46 1.94
N THR A 45 1.37 19.79 0.74
CA THR A 45 1.38 18.82 -0.36
C THR A 45 2.31 17.64 -0.03
N PHE A 46 1.95 16.42 -0.43
CA PHE A 46 2.80 15.22 -0.24
C PHE A 46 4.26 15.44 -0.66
N LEU A 47 4.50 16.16 -1.75
CA LEU A 47 5.86 16.49 -2.21
C LEU A 47 6.61 17.45 -1.28
N GLN A 48 5.92 18.37 -0.60
CA GLN A 48 6.54 19.25 0.39
C GLN A 48 6.95 18.48 1.65
N LEU A 49 6.27 17.37 1.96
CA LEU A 49 6.66 16.51 3.07
C LEU A 49 8.05 15.87 2.84
N PHE A 50 8.38 15.52 1.59
CA PHE A 50 9.69 15.01 1.18
C PHE A 50 10.76 16.11 0.97
N ARG A 51 10.54 17.35 1.45
CA ARG A 51 11.51 18.45 1.29
C ARG A 51 12.84 18.17 1.99
N PHE A 52 12.81 17.46 3.11
CA PHE A 52 14.01 17.08 3.87
C PHE A 52 14.66 15.77 3.41
N ALA A 53 14.02 15.04 2.50
CA ALA A 53 14.53 13.77 2.00
C ALA A 53 15.76 13.99 1.12
N SER A 54 16.83 13.23 1.39
CA SER A 54 18.04 13.23 0.58
C SER A 54 17.77 12.71 -0.84
N ARG A 55 18.71 12.92 -1.76
CA ARG A 55 18.59 12.37 -3.14
C ARG A 55 18.45 10.84 -3.12
N ASN A 56 19.17 10.17 -2.22
CA ASN A 56 19.12 8.71 -2.09
C ASN A 56 17.76 8.24 -1.57
N ASP A 57 17.19 8.93 -0.58
CA ASP A 57 15.87 8.62 -0.02
C ASP A 57 14.77 8.72 -1.10
N LYS A 58 14.88 9.72 -1.99
CA LYS A 58 13.95 9.86 -3.12
C LYS A 58 14.05 8.69 -4.12
N PHE A 59 15.25 8.18 -4.37
CA PHE A 59 15.42 6.98 -5.21
C PHE A 59 14.88 5.72 -4.54
N LEU A 60 15.10 5.55 -3.22
CA LEU A 60 14.58 4.43 -2.45
C LEU A 60 13.05 4.40 -2.46
N VAL A 61 12.41 5.55 -2.22
CA VAL A 61 10.94 5.69 -2.28
C VAL A 61 10.41 5.39 -3.68
N ALA A 62 11.07 5.88 -4.73
CA ALA A 62 10.65 5.57 -6.10
C ALA A 62 10.73 4.06 -6.39
N PHE A 63 11.78 3.39 -5.90
CA PHE A 63 11.94 1.95 -6.05
C PHE A 63 10.91 1.16 -5.21
N ALA A 64 10.61 1.61 -3.99
CA ALA A 64 9.57 1.03 -3.14
C ALA A 64 8.19 1.13 -3.81
N ILE A 65 7.87 2.25 -4.48
CA ILE A 65 6.63 2.40 -5.24
C ILE A 65 6.56 1.39 -6.38
N LEU A 66 7.65 1.16 -7.13
CA LEU A 66 7.68 0.16 -8.20
C LEU A 66 7.48 -1.27 -7.66
N LEU A 67 8.12 -1.60 -6.55
CA LEU A 67 7.93 -2.88 -5.85
C LEU A 67 6.48 -3.03 -5.35
N ALA A 68 5.87 -1.95 -4.86
CA ALA A 68 4.46 -1.93 -4.43
C ALA A 68 3.50 -2.28 -5.55
N PHE A 69 3.73 -1.76 -6.76
CA PHE A 69 2.94 -2.14 -7.93
C PHE A 69 3.10 -3.64 -8.26
N LEU A 70 4.31 -4.18 -8.21
CA LEU A 70 4.55 -5.60 -8.45
C LEU A 70 3.89 -6.48 -7.38
N CYS A 71 3.97 -6.08 -6.11
CA CYS A 71 3.32 -6.78 -5.01
C CYS A 71 1.79 -6.75 -5.14
N GLY A 72 1.22 -5.61 -5.57
CA GLY A 72 -0.20 -5.47 -5.83
C GLY A 72 -0.71 -6.38 -6.96
N ILE A 73 0.08 -6.59 -8.03
CA ILE A 73 -0.25 -7.54 -9.11
C ILE A 73 -0.06 -9.01 -8.66
N GLY A 74 0.84 -9.26 -7.72
CA GLY A 74 1.07 -10.58 -7.16
C GLY A 74 -0.14 -11.17 -6.43
N GLN A 75 -0.92 -10.33 -5.75
CA GLN A 75 -2.11 -10.77 -5.01
C GLN A 75 -3.20 -11.43 -5.89
N PRO A 76 -3.67 -10.82 -7.00
CA PRO A 76 -4.63 -11.48 -7.90
C PRO A 76 -4.01 -12.68 -8.61
N MET A 77 -2.70 -12.66 -8.91
CA MET A 77 -2.02 -13.80 -9.52
C MET A 77 -2.07 -15.05 -8.61
N MET A 78 -1.81 -14.88 -7.31
CA MET A 78 -1.92 -15.99 -6.35
C MET A 78 -3.34 -16.57 -6.30
N ASN A 79 -4.35 -15.72 -6.43
CA ASN A 79 -5.75 -16.18 -6.46
C ASN A 79 -6.06 -17.02 -7.70
N ILE A 80 -5.52 -16.65 -8.87
CA ILE A 80 -5.67 -17.42 -10.11
C ILE A 80 -5.01 -18.80 -9.98
N ILE A 81 -3.80 -18.87 -9.40
CA ILE A 81 -3.10 -20.14 -9.20
C ILE A 81 -3.87 -21.01 -8.19
N GLY A 82 -4.38 -20.43 -7.11
CA GLY A 82 -5.25 -21.13 -6.16
C GLY A 82 -6.51 -21.70 -6.83
N GLY A 83 -7.12 -20.93 -7.74
CA GLY A 83 -8.24 -21.41 -8.56
C GLY A 83 -7.87 -22.59 -9.48
N ARG A 84 -6.69 -22.56 -10.11
CA ARG A 84 -6.18 -23.69 -10.92
C ARG A 84 -5.98 -24.95 -10.08
N MET A 85 -5.46 -24.80 -8.85
CA MET A 85 -5.31 -25.92 -7.93
C MET A 85 -6.67 -26.52 -7.55
N ALA A 86 -7.66 -25.69 -7.21
CA ALA A 86 -9.01 -26.15 -6.94
C ALA A 86 -9.65 -26.85 -8.15
N ASN A 87 -9.40 -26.35 -9.37
CA ASN A 87 -9.88 -26.97 -10.59
C ASN A 87 -9.30 -28.38 -10.83
N VAL A 88 -8.02 -28.60 -10.51
CA VAL A 88 -7.42 -29.95 -10.56
C VAL A 88 -8.12 -30.89 -9.56
N LEU A 89 -8.45 -30.42 -8.36
CA LEU A 89 -9.16 -31.24 -7.38
C LEU A 89 -10.59 -31.62 -7.83
N ILE A 90 -11.23 -30.81 -8.67
CA ILE A 90 -12.61 -31.06 -9.14
C ILE A 90 -12.64 -31.95 -10.39
N ILE A 91 -11.68 -31.79 -11.31
CA ILE A 91 -11.69 -32.50 -12.61
C ILE A 91 -11.31 -33.98 -12.46
N TYR A 92 -10.44 -34.32 -11.51
CA TYR A 92 -9.97 -35.69 -11.34
C TYR A 92 -10.84 -36.46 -10.34
N ASP A 93 -11.67 -37.38 -10.84
CA ASP A 93 -12.57 -38.20 -10.03
C ASP A 93 -11.87 -39.36 -9.29
N LYS A 94 -10.66 -39.74 -9.73
CA LYS A 94 -9.82 -40.79 -9.12
C LYS A 94 -8.50 -40.23 -8.60
N TYR A 95 -8.37 -40.17 -7.27
CA TYR A 95 -7.18 -39.68 -6.57
C TYR A 95 -6.13 -40.77 -6.28
N VAL A 96 -6.57 -42.02 -6.11
CA VAL A 96 -5.69 -43.14 -5.72
C VAL A 96 -5.23 -43.89 -6.97
N GLY A 97 -3.91 -43.96 -7.17
CA GLY A 97 -3.28 -44.65 -8.30
C GLY A 97 -3.25 -43.85 -9.62
N ASN A 98 -3.69 -42.59 -9.61
CA ASN A 98 -3.66 -41.72 -10.79
C ASN A 98 -2.44 -40.78 -10.77
N ASN A 99 -1.37 -41.17 -11.46
CA ASN A 99 -0.13 -40.39 -11.52
C ASN A 99 -0.32 -39.02 -12.20
N GLU A 100 -1.31 -38.88 -13.08
CA GLU A 100 -1.59 -37.62 -13.79
C GLU A 100 -2.14 -36.56 -12.83
N PHE A 101 -3.04 -36.96 -11.93
CA PHE A 101 -3.53 -36.11 -10.86
C PHE A 101 -2.40 -35.62 -9.95
N TRP A 102 -1.55 -36.55 -9.48
CA TRP A 102 -0.45 -36.21 -8.58
C TRP A 102 0.56 -35.27 -9.24
N ASN A 103 0.93 -35.51 -10.50
CA ASN A 103 1.84 -34.64 -11.22
C ASN A 103 1.27 -33.23 -11.38
N ALA A 104 0.01 -33.11 -11.83
CA ALA A 104 -0.66 -31.82 -11.97
C ALA A 104 -0.84 -31.09 -10.62
N ALA A 105 -1.17 -31.82 -9.55
CA ALA A 105 -1.31 -31.24 -8.22
C ALA A 105 0.04 -30.71 -7.69
N TYR A 106 1.11 -31.51 -7.77
CA TYR A 106 2.44 -31.09 -7.31
C TYR A 106 2.97 -29.90 -8.10
N GLU A 107 2.76 -29.86 -9.42
CA GLU A 107 3.17 -28.72 -10.25
C GLU A 107 2.51 -27.41 -9.78
N ASN A 108 1.19 -27.42 -9.55
CA ASN A 108 0.47 -26.24 -9.08
C ASN A 108 0.88 -25.83 -7.66
N VAL A 109 1.14 -26.79 -6.75
CA VAL A 109 1.60 -26.51 -5.39
C VAL A 109 3.00 -25.88 -5.37
N ILE A 110 3.93 -26.41 -6.16
CA ILE A 110 5.30 -25.88 -6.24
C ILE A 110 5.30 -24.46 -6.80
N ILE A 111 4.53 -24.20 -7.85
CA ILE A 111 4.38 -22.85 -8.43
C ILE A 111 3.76 -21.89 -7.41
N PHE A 112 2.71 -22.31 -6.72
CA PHE A 112 2.06 -21.49 -5.69
C PHE A 112 3.01 -21.15 -4.54
N ALA A 113 3.74 -22.13 -4.03
CA ALA A 113 4.72 -21.91 -2.97
C ALA A 113 5.86 -20.99 -3.43
N GLY A 114 6.38 -21.19 -4.64
CA GLY A 114 7.46 -20.36 -5.22
C GLY A 114 7.04 -18.90 -5.38
N VAL A 115 5.86 -18.65 -5.95
CA VAL A 115 5.32 -17.29 -6.10
C VAL A 115 5.04 -16.66 -4.74
N GLY A 116 4.50 -17.43 -3.78
CA GLY A 116 4.25 -16.96 -2.43
C GLY A 116 5.51 -16.50 -1.70
N VAL A 117 6.58 -17.29 -1.74
CA VAL A 117 7.88 -16.92 -1.14
C VAL A 117 8.47 -15.70 -1.84
N ALA A 118 8.45 -15.65 -3.17
CA ALA A 118 8.97 -14.52 -3.93
C ALA A 118 8.22 -13.22 -3.59
N LEU A 119 6.88 -13.25 -3.54
CA LEU A 119 6.06 -12.11 -3.13
C LEU A 119 6.29 -11.72 -1.68
N GLY A 120 6.50 -12.68 -0.78
CA GLY A 120 6.85 -12.40 0.61
C GLY A 120 8.17 -11.62 0.72
N VAL A 121 9.20 -12.03 -0.03
CA VAL A 121 10.49 -11.33 -0.05
C VAL A 121 10.35 -9.93 -0.65
N VAL A 122 9.65 -9.80 -1.79
CA VAL A 122 9.41 -8.51 -2.46
C VAL A 122 8.65 -7.55 -1.54
N SER A 123 7.61 -8.04 -0.86
CA SER A 123 6.83 -7.25 0.09
C SER A 123 7.65 -6.81 1.30
N TYR A 124 8.50 -7.70 1.84
CA TYR A 124 9.39 -7.34 2.94
C TYR A 124 10.38 -6.24 2.54
N VAL A 125 11.00 -6.37 1.37
CA VAL A 125 11.93 -5.38 0.83
C VAL A 125 11.22 -4.05 0.57
N GLN A 126 10.00 -4.08 0.02
CA GLN A 126 9.18 -2.89 -0.22
C GLN A 126 8.89 -2.11 1.06
N VAL A 127 8.58 -2.78 2.17
CA VAL A 127 8.26 -2.13 3.46
C VAL A 127 9.52 -1.59 4.15
N LEU A 128 10.67 -2.20 3.89
CA LEU A 128 11.94 -1.81 4.48
C LEU A 128 12.61 -0.61 3.77
N LEU A 129 12.28 -0.39 2.49
CA LEU A 129 12.77 0.71 1.66
C LEU A 129 11.96 2.00 1.87
#